data_AF-A0A6B3HZB2-F1
#
_entry.id   AF-A0A6B3HZB2-F1
#
_cell.length_a   1.000
_cell.length_b   1.000
_cell.length_c   1.000
_cell.angle_alpha   90.00
_cell.angle_beta   90.00
_cell.angle_gamma   90.00
#
_symmetry.space_group_name_H-M   'P 1'
#
loop_
_entity.id
_entity.type
_entity.pdbx_description
1 polymer ?
#
loop_
_entity_poly.entity_id
_entity_poly.type
_entity_poly.pdbx_seq_one_letter_code
_entity_poly.pdbx_strand_id
1 'polypeptide(L)'
;MTEERARRRARLASGERGVLVEPAADALTLYAVFTGVPFAVAAYCLTVQRAELGAVGLTFLLVGFAAGVPLALLIGERRRAATLVTEIRATHPLGPDCHPVRTGLNEPGRAPGHPWDTTPPRDAVVSVQDGTLQLRAENGDALDIPFTDILGVLLLPAGRGRAAADLHLHSGEAIELRTTRIRPLGVTLSEAGVRVLFEEVSV
;
A
#
# COMPACT_ATOMS: atom_id res chain seq x y z
N MET A 1 18.97 16.04 -1.12
CA MET A 1 17.64 16.02 -0.47
C MET A 1 16.81 17.17 -1.03
N THR A 2 15.59 16.92 -1.50
CA THR A 2 14.67 17.96 -1.98
C THR A 2 14.14 18.80 -0.81
N GLU A 3 13.71 20.04 -1.04
CA GLU A 3 13.13 20.91 0.01
C GLU A 3 11.93 20.26 0.70
N GLU A 4 11.10 19.53 -0.05
CA GLU A 4 9.96 18.80 0.47
C GLU A 4 10.37 17.67 1.42
N ARG A 5 11.36 16.84 1.04
CA ARG A 5 11.88 15.79 1.95
C ARG A 5 12.57 16.39 3.18
N ALA A 6 13.22 17.55 3.05
CA ALA A 6 13.81 18.26 4.18
C ALA A 6 12.72 18.72 5.17
N ARG A 7 11.61 19.26 4.68
CA ARG A 7 10.43 19.64 5.48
C ARG A 7 9.80 18.44 6.17
N ARG A 8 9.57 17.33 5.44
CA ARG A 8 9.03 16.09 6.01
C ARG A 8 9.92 15.52 7.10
N ARG A 9 11.23 15.49 6.88
CA ARG A 9 12.22 15.11 7.88
C ARG A 9 12.15 16.01 9.12
N ALA A 10 12.11 17.32 8.95
CA ALA A 10 12.01 18.27 10.07
C ALA A 10 10.75 18.03 10.90
N ARG A 11 9.63 17.72 10.24
CA ARG A 11 8.37 17.35 10.89
C ARG A 11 8.51 16.04 11.67
N LEU A 12 9.11 15.00 11.09
CA LEU A 12 9.41 13.74 11.78
C LEU A 12 10.44 13.90 12.91
N ALA A 13 11.33 14.89 12.84
CA ALA A 13 12.26 15.21 13.92
C ALA A 13 11.63 16.10 15.02
N SER A 14 10.47 16.69 14.77
CA SER A 14 9.75 17.53 15.73
C SER A 14 9.10 16.69 16.84
N GLY A 15 8.58 17.36 17.87
CA GLY A 15 7.81 16.73 18.95
C GLY A 15 6.38 16.30 18.57
N GLU A 16 5.98 16.39 17.29
CA GLU A 16 4.66 15.94 16.82
C GLU A 16 4.42 14.46 17.17
N ARG A 17 3.29 14.12 17.78
CA ARG A 17 3.04 12.73 18.15
C ARG A 17 2.79 11.89 16.90
N GLY A 18 3.45 10.73 16.82
CA GLY A 18 3.11 9.69 15.87
C GLY A 18 1.65 9.26 16.01
N VAL A 19 1.07 8.76 14.93
CA VAL A 19 -0.31 8.26 14.90
C VAL A 19 -0.29 6.74 14.91
N LEU A 20 -1.14 6.14 15.75
CA LEU A 20 -1.46 4.72 15.64
C LEU A 20 -2.36 4.54 14.41
N VAL A 21 -1.88 3.81 13.42
CA VAL A 21 -2.66 3.58 12.21
C VAL A 21 -3.68 2.49 12.50
N GLU A 22 -4.96 2.80 12.44
CA GLU A 22 -6.02 1.81 12.62
C GLU A 22 -6.23 0.97 11.35
N PRO A 23 -6.64 -0.31 11.48
CA PRO A 23 -7.15 -1.08 10.35
C PRO A 23 -8.39 -0.40 9.75
N ALA A 24 -8.42 -0.22 8.43
CA ALA A 24 -9.65 0.19 7.75
C ALA A 24 -10.52 -1.05 7.46
N ALA A 25 -11.83 -0.84 7.34
CA ALA A 25 -12.73 -1.86 6.82
C ALA A 25 -12.17 -2.46 5.53
N ASP A 26 -12.21 -3.80 5.39
CA ASP A 26 -11.65 -4.46 4.22
C ASP A 26 -12.44 -4.02 2.98
N ALA A 27 -11.83 -3.16 2.16
CA ALA A 27 -12.40 -2.67 0.91
C ALA A 27 -12.88 -3.84 0.03
N LEU A 28 -12.20 -5.00 0.08
CA LEU A 28 -12.63 -6.20 -0.63
C LEU A 28 -14.03 -6.65 -0.18
N THR A 29 -14.28 -6.68 1.13
CA THR A 29 -15.58 -7.05 1.70
C THR A 29 -16.67 -6.09 1.26
N LEU A 30 -16.40 -4.78 1.31
CA LEU A 30 -17.36 -3.78 0.84
C LEU A 30 -17.69 -3.99 -0.64
N TYR A 31 -16.68 -4.07 -1.52
CA TYR A 31 -16.91 -4.28 -2.95
C TYR A 31 -17.58 -5.63 -3.25
N ALA A 32 -17.28 -6.68 -2.49
CA ALA A 32 -17.95 -7.98 -2.62
C ALA A 32 -19.44 -7.87 -2.30
N VAL A 33 -19.81 -7.14 -1.24
CA VAL A 33 -21.22 -6.89 -0.89
C VAL A 33 -21.91 -6.05 -1.97
N PHE A 34 -21.29 -4.94 -2.38
CA PHE A 34 -21.83 -4.04 -3.41
C PHE A 34 -21.87 -4.66 -4.82
N THR A 35 -21.20 -5.78 -5.04
CA THR A 35 -21.28 -6.57 -6.29
C THR A 35 -22.30 -7.70 -6.15
N GLY A 36 -22.24 -8.47 -5.07
CA GLY A 36 -23.05 -9.66 -4.87
C GLY A 36 -24.52 -9.37 -4.62
N VAL A 37 -24.84 -8.33 -3.84
CA VAL A 37 -26.24 -7.95 -3.55
C VAL A 37 -26.97 -7.54 -4.84
N PRO A 38 -26.43 -6.67 -5.69
CA PRO A 38 -27.07 -6.36 -6.96
C PRO A 38 -27.25 -7.57 -7.88
N PHE A 39 -26.27 -8.47 -7.98
CA PHE A 39 -26.44 -9.68 -8.79
C PHE A 39 -27.53 -10.61 -8.25
N ALA A 40 -27.65 -10.74 -6.92
CA ALA A 40 -28.73 -11.52 -6.31
C ALA A 40 -30.11 -10.92 -6.61
N VAL A 41 -30.25 -9.60 -6.52
CA VAL A 41 -31.49 -8.88 -6.86
C VAL A 41 -31.80 -9.02 -8.35
N ALA A 42 -30.80 -8.87 -9.22
CA ALA A 42 -30.96 -9.05 -10.66
C ALA A 42 -31.45 -10.46 -11.00
N ALA A 43 -30.82 -11.50 -10.44
CA ALA A 43 -31.23 -12.88 -10.62
C ALA A 43 -32.66 -13.13 -10.15
N TYR A 44 -33.05 -12.60 -8.98
CA TYR A 44 -34.42 -12.70 -8.49
C TYR A 44 -35.42 -12.01 -9.44
N CYS A 45 -35.17 -10.76 -9.84
CA CYS A 45 -36.06 -10.01 -10.71
C CYS A 45 -36.21 -10.60 -12.11
N LEU A 46 -35.16 -11.25 -12.63
CA LEU A 46 -35.18 -11.92 -13.94
C LEU A 46 -35.81 -13.32 -13.87
N THR A 47 -35.81 -13.98 -12.71
CA THR A 47 -36.43 -15.32 -12.54
C THR A 47 -37.90 -15.24 -12.18
N VAL A 48 -38.30 -14.22 -11.42
CA VAL A 48 -39.72 -13.89 -11.17
C VAL A 48 -40.26 -13.27 -12.45
N GLN A 49 -40.93 -14.06 -13.29
CA GLN A 49 -41.46 -13.71 -14.62
C GLN A 49 -42.60 -12.66 -14.60
N ARG A 50 -42.39 -11.53 -13.92
CA ARG A 50 -43.26 -10.36 -13.96
C ARG A 50 -42.65 -9.34 -14.91
N ALA A 51 -43.41 -8.93 -15.92
CA ALA A 51 -42.97 -7.96 -16.92
C ALA A 51 -42.45 -6.64 -16.29
N GLU A 52 -43.00 -6.25 -15.14
CA GLU A 52 -42.63 -5.04 -14.41
C GLU A 52 -41.24 -5.12 -13.72
N LEU A 53 -40.68 -6.32 -13.54
CA LEU A 53 -39.40 -6.52 -12.84
C LEU A 53 -38.20 -6.63 -13.79
N GLY A 54 -38.43 -6.79 -15.10
CA GLY A 54 -37.34 -6.95 -16.08
C GLY A 54 -36.39 -5.76 -16.12
N ALA A 55 -36.94 -4.54 -16.09
CA ALA A 55 -36.14 -3.31 -16.05
C ALA A 55 -35.33 -3.18 -14.75
N VAL A 56 -35.95 -3.50 -13.61
CA VAL A 56 -35.28 -3.50 -12.30
C VAL A 56 -34.13 -4.50 -12.29
N GLY A 57 -34.37 -5.72 -12.78
CA GLY A 57 -33.34 -6.75 -12.88
C GLY A 57 -32.14 -6.32 -13.74
N LEU A 58 -32.40 -5.68 -14.89
CA LEU A 58 -31.36 -5.16 -15.76
C LEU A 58 -30.54 -4.04 -15.08
N THR A 59 -31.21 -3.12 -14.37
CA THR A 59 -30.51 -2.05 -13.63
C THR A 59 -29.58 -2.64 -12.56
N PHE A 60 -30.04 -3.58 -11.76
CA PHE A 60 -29.21 -4.22 -10.73
C PHE A 60 -28.07 -5.06 -11.33
N LEU A 61 -28.27 -5.66 -12.51
CA LEU A 61 -27.20 -6.34 -13.25
C LEU A 61 -26.09 -5.36 -13.64
N LEU A 62 -26.45 -4.19 -14.15
CA LEU A 62 -25.50 -3.14 -14.54
C LEU A 62 -24.75 -2.58 -13.32
N VAL A 63 -25.43 -2.38 -12.19
CA VAL A 63 -24.82 -1.95 -10.93
C VAL A 63 -23.81 -3.00 -10.44
N GLY A 64 -24.18 -4.27 -10.43
CA GLY A 64 -23.29 -5.37 -10.07
C GLY A 64 -22.06 -5.44 -10.98
N PHE A 65 -22.24 -5.26 -12.30
CA PHE A 65 -21.14 -5.24 -13.25
C PHE A 65 -20.18 -4.05 -13.00
N ALA A 66 -20.72 -2.85 -12.81
CA ALA A 66 -19.93 -1.65 -12.53
C ALA A 66 -19.15 -1.76 -11.21
N ALA A 67 -19.77 -2.31 -10.16
CA ALA A 67 -19.12 -2.57 -8.88
C ALA A 67 -18.14 -3.75 -8.93
N GLY A 68 -18.33 -4.70 -9.85
CA GLY A 68 -17.46 -5.86 -10.04
C GLY A 68 -16.08 -5.53 -10.62
N VAL A 69 -15.96 -4.46 -11.39
CA VAL A 69 -14.66 -4.02 -11.95
C VAL A 69 -13.63 -3.68 -10.86
N PRO A 70 -13.91 -2.76 -9.90
CA PRO A 70 -12.95 -2.47 -8.82
C PRO A 70 -12.69 -3.71 -7.94
N LEU A 71 -13.69 -4.57 -7.73
CA LEU A 71 -13.49 -5.84 -7.02
C LEU A 71 -12.48 -6.75 -7.73
N ALA A 72 -12.63 -6.94 -9.05
CA ALA A 72 -11.74 -7.78 -9.84
C ALA A 72 -10.31 -7.21 -9.87
N LEU A 73 -10.16 -5.89 -9.98
CA LEU A 73 -8.86 -5.22 -9.90
C LEU A 73 -8.20 -5.45 -8.54
N LEU A 74 -8.94 -5.27 -7.43
CA LEU A 74 -8.43 -5.52 -6.07
C LEU A 74 -8.00 -6.98 -5.87
N ILE A 75 -8.77 -7.95 -6.38
CA ILE A 75 -8.41 -9.36 -6.32
C ILE A 75 -7.15 -9.63 -7.13
N GLY A 76 -7.07 -9.08 -8.35
CA GLY A 76 -5.90 -9.18 -9.21
C GLY A 76 -4.65 -8.62 -8.55
N GLU A 77 -4.74 -7.45 -7.92
CA GLU A 77 -3.65 -6.84 -7.16
C GLU A 77 -3.24 -7.69 -5.96
N ARG A 78 -4.20 -8.21 -5.18
CA ARG A 78 -3.91 -9.10 -4.03
C ARG A 78 -3.17 -10.36 -4.46
N ARG A 79 -3.57 -10.94 -5.60
CA ARG A 79 -2.89 -12.13 -6.16
C ARG A 79 -1.46 -11.78 -6.58
N ARG A 80 -1.25 -10.72 -7.34
CA ARG A 80 0.09 -10.26 -7.75
C ARG A 80 0.99 -9.98 -6.54
N ALA A 81 0.45 -9.29 -5.54
CA ALA A 81 1.08 -9.04 -4.26
C ALA A 81 1.52 -10.33 -3.55
N ALA A 82 0.63 -11.32 -3.44
CA ALA A 82 0.93 -12.59 -2.80
C ALA A 82 1.98 -13.40 -3.58
N THR A 83 1.91 -13.39 -4.92
CA THR A 83 2.91 -14.02 -5.80
C THR A 83 4.29 -13.42 -5.58
N LEU A 84 4.41 -12.08 -5.59
CA LEU A 84 5.68 -11.39 -5.34
C LEU A 84 6.27 -11.75 -3.97
N VAL A 85 5.45 -11.75 -2.91
CA VAL A 85 5.90 -12.16 -1.57
C VAL A 85 6.39 -13.61 -1.56
N THR A 86 5.69 -14.51 -2.27
CA THR A 86 6.07 -15.93 -2.37
C THR A 86 7.41 -16.09 -3.10
N GLU A 87 7.60 -15.40 -4.22
CA GLU A 87 8.83 -15.44 -5.02
C GLU A 87 10.04 -14.90 -4.25
N ILE A 88 9.88 -13.75 -3.58
CA ILE A 88 10.96 -13.17 -2.77
C ILE A 88 11.25 -14.05 -1.55
N ARG A 89 10.22 -14.61 -0.90
CA ARG A 89 10.39 -15.53 0.24
C ARG A 89 11.16 -16.80 -0.15
N ALA A 90 11.04 -17.25 -1.39
CA ALA A 90 11.77 -18.43 -1.87
C ALA A 90 13.28 -18.20 -1.95
N THR A 91 13.72 -16.94 -2.03
CA THR A 91 15.14 -16.57 -2.16
C THR A 91 15.70 -15.88 -0.92
N HIS A 92 14.84 -15.26 -0.10
CA HIS A 92 15.23 -14.51 1.09
C HIS A 92 14.35 -14.87 2.28
N PRO A 93 14.92 -15.01 3.49
CA PRO A 93 14.09 -15.09 4.70
C PRO A 93 13.32 -13.78 4.86
N LEU A 94 12.04 -13.90 5.20
CA LEU A 94 11.14 -12.78 5.47
C LEU A 94 10.41 -13.04 6.79
N GLY A 95 10.11 -11.95 7.50
CA GLY A 95 9.22 -11.96 8.65
C GLY A 95 7.78 -12.42 8.33
N PRO A 96 6.92 -12.54 9.35
CA PRO A 96 5.52 -12.91 9.17
C PRO A 96 4.73 -11.85 8.43
N ASP A 97 4.98 -10.57 8.71
CA ASP A 97 4.29 -9.44 8.10
C ASP A 97 5.06 -8.94 6.88
N CYS A 98 4.49 -9.19 5.69
CA CYS A 98 5.09 -8.81 4.41
C CYS A 98 4.19 -7.86 3.62
N HIS A 99 4.79 -6.78 3.14
CA HIS A 99 4.13 -5.76 2.36
C HIS A 99 4.82 -5.60 1.01
N PRO A 100 4.12 -5.90 -0.10
CA PRO A 100 4.65 -5.67 -1.43
C PRO A 100 4.70 -4.17 -1.69
N VAL A 101 5.87 -3.72 -2.15
CA VAL A 101 6.15 -2.32 -2.45
C VAL A 101 6.88 -2.24 -3.79
N ARG A 102 6.94 -1.03 -4.33
CA ARG A 102 7.85 -0.67 -5.40
C ARG A 102 8.80 0.39 -4.88
N THR A 103 10.08 0.19 -5.11
CA THR A 103 11.16 1.10 -4.70
C THR A 103 11.85 1.66 -5.93
N GLY A 104 12.71 2.66 -5.76
CA GLY A 104 13.42 3.32 -6.84
C GLY A 104 12.61 4.43 -7.50
N LEU A 105 13.31 5.51 -7.87
CA LEU A 105 12.76 6.65 -8.59
C LEU A 105 12.77 6.38 -10.10
N ASN A 106 11.72 6.85 -10.80
CA ASN A 106 11.62 6.73 -12.26
C ASN A 106 12.77 7.47 -12.98
N GLU A 107 13.27 8.53 -12.36
CA GLU A 107 14.41 9.31 -12.84
C GLU A 107 15.44 9.37 -11.71
N PRO A 108 16.69 8.92 -11.92
CA PRO A 108 17.73 9.07 -10.91
C PRO A 108 17.97 10.57 -10.70
N GLY A 109 17.57 11.07 -9.53
CA GLY A 109 17.77 12.47 -9.17
C GLY A 109 19.24 12.87 -9.23
N ARG A 110 19.53 14.15 -9.50
CA ARG A 110 20.90 14.69 -9.55
C ARG A 110 21.63 14.72 -8.18
N ALA A 111 20.93 14.44 -7.09
CA ALA A 111 21.46 14.53 -5.74
C ALA A 111 21.78 13.14 -5.16
N PRO A 112 22.77 13.02 -4.26
CA PRO A 112 22.97 11.78 -3.52
C PRO A 112 21.71 11.45 -2.70
N GLY A 113 21.33 10.19 -2.77
CA GLY A 113 20.19 9.60 -2.08
C GLY A 113 20.44 8.12 -1.85
N HIS A 114 19.63 7.50 -1.01
CA HIS A 114 19.83 6.10 -0.65
C HIS A 114 19.82 5.21 -1.92
N PRO A 115 20.67 4.18 -2.02
CA PRO A 115 20.73 3.30 -3.21
C PRO A 115 19.38 2.67 -3.58
N TRP A 116 18.51 2.44 -2.60
CA TRP A 116 17.15 1.92 -2.83
C TRP A 116 16.17 2.92 -3.44
N ASP A 117 16.54 4.18 -3.49
CA ASP A 117 15.75 5.27 -4.05
C ASP A 117 16.34 5.74 -5.39
N THR A 118 17.67 5.75 -5.53
CA THR A 118 18.37 6.25 -6.73
C THR A 118 18.52 5.22 -7.84
N THR A 119 18.17 3.97 -7.58
CA THR A 119 18.15 2.88 -8.57
C THR A 119 16.84 2.86 -9.37
N PRO A 120 16.83 2.25 -10.57
CA PRO A 120 15.61 2.11 -11.36
C PRO A 120 14.46 1.44 -10.58
N PRO A 121 13.20 1.77 -10.92
CA PRO A 121 12.05 1.26 -10.18
C PRO A 121 11.91 -0.25 -10.27
N ARG A 122 11.83 -0.93 -9.13
CA ARG A 122 11.72 -2.39 -9.04
C ARG A 122 10.74 -2.84 -7.97
N ASP A 123 10.18 -4.02 -8.16
CA ASP A 123 9.27 -4.60 -7.18
C ASP A 123 10.08 -5.23 -6.03
N ALA A 124 9.57 -5.06 -4.82
CA ALA A 124 10.22 -5.47 -3.59
C ALA A 124 9.19 -5.81 -2.50
N VAL A 125 9.66 -6.40 -1.41
CA VAL A 125 8.88 -6.69 -0.23
C VAL A 125 9.55 -6.05 0.96
N VAL A 126 8.73 -5.34 1.74
CA VAL A 126 9.06 -4.91 3.09
C VAL A 126 8.59 -6.00 4.04
N SER A 127 9.46 -6.48 4.91
CA SER A 127 9.07 -7.27 6.07
C SER A 127 9.56 -6.65 7.36
N VAL A 128 8.81 -6.87 8.43
CA VAL A 128 9.20 -6.47 9.78
C VAL A 128 9.55 -7.72 10.57
N GLN A 129 10.73 -7.73 11.17
CA GLN A 129 11.20 -8.85 11.98
C GLN A 129 12.22 -8.37 13.02
N ASP A 130 12.06 -8.81 14.27
CA ASP A 130 13.07 -8.68 15.34
C ASP A 130 13.68 -7.27 15.47
N GLY A 131 12.84 -6.22 15.46
CA GLY A 131 13.28 -4.83 15.59
C GLY A 131 13.98 -4.26 14.34
N THR A 132 13.86 -4.96 13.21
CA THR A 132 14.48 -4.61 11.93
C THR A 132 13.41 -4.51 10.84
N LEU A 133 13.54 -3.50 9.98
CA LEU A 133 12.82 -3.39 8.73
C LEU A 133 13.67 -3.99 7.62
N GLN A 134 13.20 -5.08 7.04
CA GLN A 134 13.86 -5.80 5.96
C GLN A 134 13.26 -5.36 4.64
N LEU A 135 14.11 -4.97 3.70
CA LEU A 135 13.78 -4.70 2.31
C LEU A 135 14.45 -5.77 1.45
N ARG A 136 13.66 -6.46 0.63
CA ARG A 136 14.11 -7.52 -0.28
C ARG A 136 13.53 -7.27 -1.67
N ALA A 137 14.36 -7.13 -2.68
CA ALA A 137 13.92 -6.83 -4.04
C ALA A 137 13.96 -8.07 -4.94
N GLU A 138 13.20 -8.04 -6.03
CA GLU A 138 13.14 -9.13 -7.02
C GLU A 138 14.49 -9.44 -7.67
N ASN A 139 15.40 -8.46 -7.73
CA ASN A 139 16.74 -8.59 -8.31
C ASN A 139 17.78 -9.17 -7.35
N GLY A 140 17.38 -9.54 -6.12
CA GLY A 140 18.27 -10.08 -5.09
C GLY A 140 18.89 -9.03 -4.17
N ASP A 141 18.63 -7.74 -4.38
CA ASP A 141 19.09 -6.72 -3.44
C ASP A 141 18.39 -6.89 -2.09
N ALA A 142 19.18 -6.81 -1.02
CA ALA A 142 18.71 -6.90 0.34
C ALA A 142 19.23 -5.74 1.19
N LEU A 143 18.40 -5.25 2.10
CA LEU A 143 18.74 -4.23 3.06
C LEU A 143 18.00 -4.48 4.37
N ASP A 144 18.74 -4.42 5.46
CA ASP A 144 18.21 -4.54 6.82
C ASP A 144 18.45 -3.22 7.55
N ILE A 145 17.36 -2.61 8.01
CA ILE A 145 17.38 -1.31 8.68
C ILE A 145 16.90 -1.51 10.12
N PRO A 146 17.79 -1.45 11.12
CA PRO A 146 17.39 -1.44 12.52
C PRO A 146 16.40 -0.29 12.79
N PHE A 147 15.38 -0.52 13.64
CA PHE A 147 14.43 0.54 13.98
C PHE A 147 15.08 1.75 14.64
N THR A 148 16.20 1.55 15.34
CA THR A 148 17.00 2.63 15.92
C THR A 148 17.58 3.59 14.88
N ASP A 149 17.67 3.15 13.62
CA ASP A 149 18.21 3.94 12.53
C ASP A 149 17.08 4.64 11.75
N ILE A 150 15.82 4.36 12.08
CA ILE A 150 14.63 4.95 11.46
C ILE A 150 14.18 6.16 12.28
N LEU A 151 14.23 7.34 11.67
CA LEU A 151 13.68 8.56 12.25
C LEU A 151 12.14 8.49 12.31
N GLY A 152 11.54 7.91 11.27
CA GLY A 152 10.11 7.68 11.16
C GLY A 152 9.66 7.59 9.71
N VAL A 153 8.35 7.41 9.53
CA VAL A 153 7.72 7.17 8.24
C VAL A 153 6.61 8.18 8.02
N LEU A 154 6.60 8.80 6.84
CA LEU A 154 5.50 9.64 6.40
C LEU A 154 4.64 8.88 5.38
N LEU A 155 3.35 8.71 5.67
CA LEU A 155 2.39 8.11 4.75
C LEU A 155 1.82 9.21 3.85
N LEU A 156 2.10 9.06 2.56
CA LEU A 156 1.69 9.94 1.48
C LEU A 156 0.45 9.34 0.81
N PRO A 157 -0.70 10.04 0.80
CA PRO A 157 -1.87 9.55 0.12
C PRO A 157 -1.62 9.36 -1.38
N ALA A 158 -2.36 8.44 -1.97
CA ALA A 158 -2.35 8.23 -3.40
C ALA A 158 -2.87 9.50 -4.10
N GLY A 159 -2.03 10.16 -4.89
CA GLY A 159 -2.48 11.09 -5.92
C GLY A 159 -3.14 10.33 -7.08
N ARG A 160 -2.72 10.57 -8.32
CA ARG A 160 -3.18 9.80 -9.50
C ARG A 160 -2.54 8.41 -9.66
N GLY A 161 -1.91 7.87 -8.61
CA GLY A 161 -1.10 6.65 -8.68
C GLY A 161 -1.08 5.86 -7.37
N ARG A 162 -0.01 5.09 -7.13
CA ARG A 162 0.19 4.42 -5.83
C ARG A 162 0.44 5.44 -4.73
N ALA A 163 -0.12 5.18 -3.55
CA ALA A 163 0.31 5.84 -2.33
C ALA A 163 1.78 5.50 -2.04
N ALA A 164 2.43 6.33 -1.25
CA ALA A 164 3.85 6.17 -0.93
C ALA A 164 4.08 6.27 0.57
N ALA A 165 5.07 5.55 1.09
CA ALA A 165 5.63 5.76 2.42
C ALA A 165 7.04 6.31 2.25
N ASP A 166 7.32 7.50 2.78
CA ASP A 166 8.65 8.08 2.81
C ASP A 166 9.32 7.64 4.12
N LEU A 167 10.22 6.66 4.04
CA LEU A 167 10.97 6.15 5.19
C LEU A 167 12.20 7.02 5.41
N HIS A 168 12.22 7.82 6.47
CA HIS A 168 13.35 8.68 6.80
C HIS A 168 14.27 8.02 7.82
N LEU A 169 15.58 8.07 7.56
CA LEU A 169 16.62 7.48 8.41
C LEU A 169 17.32 8.54 9.24
N HIS A 170 17.84 8.18 10.41
CA HIS A 170 18.64 9.10 11.23
C HIS A 170 19.88 9.63 10.49
N SER A 171 20.41 8.88 9.51
CA SER A 171 21.53 9.29 8.64
C SER A 171 21.30 10.59 7.87
N GLY A 172 20.05 10.98 7.62
CA GLY A 172 19.72 12.08 6.71
C GLY A 172 19.01 11.62 5.45
N GLU A 173 19.14 10.34 5.11
CA GLU A 173 18.58 9.75 3.90
C GLU A 173 17.10 9.40 4.05
N ALA A 174 16.46 9.13 2.91
CA ALA A 174 15.09 8.65 2.84
C ALA A 174 14.94 7.63 1.72
N ILE A 175 13.99 6.71 1.89
CA ILE A 175 13.63 5.66 0.91
C ILE A 175 12.13 5.76 0.66
N GLU A 176 11.74 5.95 -0.60
CA GLU A 176 10.33 5.96 -0.98
C GLU A 176 9.81 4.54 -1.27
N LEU A 177 8.73 4.16 -0.60
CA LEU A 177 8.08 2.86 -0.72
C LEU A 177 6.68 3.02 -1.30
N ARG A 178 6.49 2.66 -2.56
CA ARG A 178 5.20 2.84 -3.26
C ARG A 178 4.34 1.60 -3.19
N THR A 179 3.12 1.70 -2.67
CA THR A 179 2.23 0.55 -2.50
C THR A 179 0.76 0.91 -2.67
N THR A 180 -0.05 -0.05 -3.10
CA THR A 180 -1.52 0.07 -3.08
C THR A 180 -2.09 -0.25 -1.70
N ARG A 181 -1.27 -0.76 -0.78
CA ARG A 181 -1.66 -1.18 0.58
C ARG A 181 -0.96 -0.35 1.66
N ILE A 182 -1.00 0.97 1.50
CA ILE A 182 -0.27 1.91 2.37
C ILE A 182 -0.72 1.85 3.84
N ARG A 183 -2.02 1.68 4.08
CA ARG A 183 -2.56 1.62 5.45
C ARG A 183 -2.13 0.34 6.17
N PRO A 184 -2.29 -0.88 5.63
CA PRO A 184 -1.71 -2.08 6.22
C PRO A 184 -0.21 -1.97 6.55
N LEU A 185 0.59 -1.38 5.65
CA LEU A 185 2.00 -1.11 5.93
C LEU A 185 2.17 -0.17 7.12
N GLY A 186 1.40 0.93 7.16
CA GLY A 186 1.38 1.87 8.28
C GLY A 186 1.01 1.23 9.62
N VAL A 187 0.01 0.34 9.64
CA VAL A 187 -0.40 -0.43 10.83
C VAL A 187 0.80 -1.22 11.36
N THR A 188 1.38 -2.11 10.53
CA THR A 188 2.52 -2.94 10.91
C THR A 188 3.70 -2.12 11.41
N LEU A 189 4.03 -1.00 10.78
CA LEU A 189 5.12 -0.13 11.21
C LEU A 189 4.82 0.53 12.56
N SER A 190 3.62 1.06 12.74
CA SER A 190 3.22 1.72 14.00
C SER A 190 3.14 0.73 15.17
N GLU A 191 2.63 -0.48 14.94
CA GLU A 191 2.59 -1.57 15.93
C GLU A 191 3.99 -2.06 16.30
N ALA A 192 4.92 -2.05 15.34
CA ALA A 192 6.32 -2.35 15.57
C ALA A 192 7.08 -1.23 16.31
N GLY A 193 6.41 -0.13 16.65
CA GLY A 193 6.98 1.00 17.39
C GLY A 193 7.67 2.04 16.52
N VAL A 194 7.60 1.92 15.20
CA VAL A 194 8.11 2.95 14.28
C VAL A 194 7.17 4.15 14.32
N ARG A 195 7.72 5.35 14.42
CA ARG A 195 6.93 6.57 14.38
C ARG A 195 6.34 6.79 12.98
N VAL A 196 5.02 6.86 12.89
CA VAL A 196 4.29 7.08 11.64
C VAL A 196 3.50 8.38 11.70
N LEU A 197 3.55 9.18 10.63
CA LEU A 197 2.74 10.39 10.44
C LEU A 197 2.02 10.33 9.09
N PHE A 198 0.90 11.05 8.95
CA PHE A 198 0.22 11.26 7.66
C PHE A 198 0.57 12.64 7.07
N GLU A 199 0.77 12.69 5.75
CA GLU A 199 0.76 13.96 5.04
C GLU A 199 -0.69 14.31 4.68
N GLU A 200 -1.20 15.41 5.25
CA GLU A 200 -2.49 15.96 4.85
C GLU A 200 -2.35 16.58 3.47
N VAL A 201 -3.15 16.11 2.51
CA VAL A 201 -3.31 16.81 1.25
C VAL A 201 -4.35 17.90 1.50
N SER A 202 -3.89 19.13 1.63
CA SER A 202 -4.76 20.31 1.46
C SER A 202 -5.30 20.28 0.02
N VAL A 203 -6.58 19.95 -0.11
CA VAL A 203 -7.36 20.02 -1.37
C VAL A 203 -7.88 21.43 -1.56
#